data_AF-A0A968AR28-F1
#
_entry.id   AF-A0A968AR28-F1
#
_cell.length_a   1.000
_cell.length_b   1.000
_cell.length_c   1.000
_cell.angle_alpha   90.00
_cell.angle_beta   90.00
_cell.angle_gamma   90.00
#
_symmetry.space_group_name_H-M   'P 1'
#
loop_
_entity.id
_entity.type
_entity.pdbx_description
1 polymer ?
#
loop_
_entity_poly.entity_id
_entity_poly.type
_entity_poly.pdbx_seq_one_letter_code
_entity_poly.pdbx_strand_id
1 'polypeptide(L)' 'MIKNLRFLLSKFLAAFLDVLPIILVITVFQIWVIQQPFPHLKETLLGFLLVITGLFIFVQGLET' A
#
# COMPACT_ATOMS: atom_id res chain seq x y z
N MET A 1 -21.18 12.44 13.83
CA MET A 1 -20.88 11.05 13.42
C MET A 1 -20.22 10.95 12.04
N ILE A 2 -20.68 11.67 11.00
CA ILE A 2 -20.13 11.59 9.62
C ILE A 2 -18.68 12.12 9.49
N LYS A 3 -18.27 13.10 10.31
CA LYS A 3 -16.91 13.69 10.25
C LYS A 3 -15.79 12.70 10.63
N ASN A 4 -16.03 11.81 11.59
CA ASN A 4 -15.03 10.85 12.10
C ASN A 4 -14.72 9.77 11.06
N LEU A 5 -15.72 9.31 10.30
CA LEU A 5 -15.53 8.30 9.25
C LEU A 5 -14.67 8.84 8.08
N ARG A 6 -14.86 10.11 7.72
CA ARG A 6 -14.06 10.77 6.67
C ARG A 6 -12.60 10.92 7.08
N PHE A 7 -12.34 11.19 8.35
CA PHE A 7 -10.98 11.30 8.90
C PHE A 7 -10.23 9.95 8.91
N LEU A 8 -10.91 8.87 9.29
CA LEU A 8 -10.32 7.52 9.23
C LEU A 8 -10.03 7.09 7.79
N LEU A 9 -10.97 7.35 6.87
CA LEU A 9 -10.77 7.08 5.44
C LEU A 9 -9.63 7.90 4.83
N SER A 10 -9.47 9.17 5.22
CA SER A 10 -8.37 9.99 4.71
C SER A 10 -7.01 9.49 5.19
N LYS A 11 -6.90 9.05 6.45
CA LYS A 11 -5.67 8.45 6.98
C LYS A 11 -5.32 7.13 6.30
N PHE A 12 -6.33 6.29 6.05
CA PHE A 12 -6.13 5.04 5.33
C PHE A 12 -5.70 5.28 3.86
N LEU A 13 -6.33 6.23 3.18
CA LEU A 13 -5.94 6.63 1.83
C LEU A 13 -4.54 7.23 1.77
N ALA A 14 -4.14 8.02 2.77
CA ALA A 14 -2.77 8.54 2.85
C ALA A 14 -1.74 7.40 2.95
N ALA A 15 -1.96 6.43 3.84
CA ALA A 15 -1.08 5.26 3.96
C ALA A 15 -1.05 4.41 2.67
N PHE A 16 -2.17 4.33 1.93
CA PHE A 16 -2.18 3.67 0.63
C PHE A 16 -1.37 4.44 -0.42
N LEU A 17 -1.49 5.78 -0.43
CA LEU A 17 -0.71 6.65 -1.31
C LEU A 17 0.79 6.60 -1.01
N ASP A 18 1.20 6.34 0.24
CA ASP A 18 2.61 6.15 0.60
C ASP A 18 3.21 4.88 -0.05
N VAL A 19 2.39 3.84 -0.25
CA VAL A 19 2.80 2.57 -0.88
C VAL A 19 2.64 2.60 -2.41
N LEU A 20 1.84 3.51 -2.94
CA LEU A 20 1.59 3.67 -4.38
C LEU A 20 2.87 3.83 -5.22
N PRO A 21 3.89 4.63 -4.84
CA PRO A 21 5.14 4.74 -5.57
C PRO A 21 5.86 3.38 -5.69
N ILE A 22 5.83 2.59 -4.62
CA ILE A 22 6.45 1.26 -4.58
C ILE A 22 5.73 0.31 -5.55
N ILE A 23 4.40 0.27 -5.49
CA ILE A 23 3.57 -0.53 -6.42
C ILE A 23 3.84 -0.11 -7.87
N LEU A 24 3.93 1.18 -8.13
CA LEU A 24 4.16 1.74 -9.47
C LEU A 24 5.53 1.33 -9.99
N VAL A 25 6.59 1.50 -9.19
CA VAL A 25 7.95 1.08 -9.54
C VAL A 25 7.99 -0.42 -9.83
N ILE A 26 7.44 -1.26 -8.93
CA ILE A 26 7.45 -2.72 -9.14
C ILE A 26 6.69 -3.09 -10.43
N THR A 27 5.52 -2.49 -10.68
CA THR A 27 4.71 -2.78 -11.87
C THR A 27 5.43 -2.38 -13.16
N VAL A 28 6.10 -1.22 -13.17
CA VAL A 28 6.92 -0.78 -14.31
C VAL A 28 8.05 -1.77 -14.57
N PHE A 29 8.79 -2.15 -13.52
CA PHE A 29 9.89 -3.09 -13.68
C PHE A 29 9.41 -4.47 -14.16
N GLN A 30 8.34 -5.01 -13.61
CA GLN A 30 7.81 -6.31 -14.02
C GLN A 30 7.37 -6.32 -15.48
N ILE A 31 6.55 -5.35 -15.88
CA ILE A 31 5.90 -5.36 -17.20
C ILE A 31 6.83 -4.81 -18.30
N TRP A 32 7.54 -3.72 -18.04
CA TRP A 32 8.27 -2.99 -19.09
C TRP A 32 9.76 -3.34 -19.14
N VAL A 33 10.38 -3.64 -18.00
CA VAL A 33 11.83 -3.92 -17.93
C VAL A 33 12.08 -5.43 -18.03
N ILE A 34 11.46 -6.20 -17.15
CA ILE A 34 11.61 -7.66 -17.04
C ILE A 34 10.73 -8.39 -18.07
N GLN A 35 9.65 -7.73 -18.53
CA GLN A 35 8.69 -8.27 -19.50
C GLN A 35 8.06 -9.60 -19.05
N GLN A 36 7.87 -9.76 -17.75
CA GLN A 36 7.18 -10.90 -17.16
C GLN A 36 5.98 -10.42 -16.34
N PRO A 37 4.82 -11.08 -16.47
CA PRO A 37 3.73 -10.82 -15.56
C PRO A 37 4.16 -11.21 -14.14
N PHE A 38 3.54 -10.58 -13.15
CA PHE A 38 3.82 -10.87 -11.74
C PHE A 38 3.76 -12.38 -11.44
N PRO A 39 4.89 -13.01 -11.06
CA PRO A 39 4.87 -14.38 -10.59
C PRO A 39 4.19 -14.42 -9.22
N HIS A 40 3.40 -15.45 -8.92
CA HIS A 40 2.79 -15.63 -7.59
C HIS A 40 1.98 -14.39 -7.15
N LEU A 41 1.04 -13.97 -7.99
CA LEU A 41 0.21 -12.77 -7.77
C LEU A 41 -0.51 -12.78 -6.40
N LYS A 42 -0.95 -13.96 -5.93
CA LYS A 42 -1.66 -14.08 -4.65
C LYS A 42 -0.75 -13.76 -3.48
N GLU A 43 0.45 -14.33 -3.48
CA GLU A 43 1.49 -14.13 -2.49
C GLU A 43 1.94 -12.67 -2.49
N THR A 44 2.07 -12.08 -3.68
CA THR A 44 2.41 -10.66 -3.84
C THR A 44 1.33 -9.76 -3.26
N LEU A 45 0.05 -10.03 -3.54
CA LEU A 45 -1.07 -9.27 -2.97
C LEU A 45 -1.15 -9.40 -1.45
N LEU A 46 -0.92 -10.59 -0.90
CA LEU A 46 -0.84 -10.79 0.55
C LEU A 46 0.32 -10.00 1.17
N GLY A 47 1.49 -10.00 0.52
CA GLY A 47 2.63 -9.19 0.92
C GLY A 47 2.30 -7.69 0.96
N PHE A 48 1.65 -7.17 -0.09
CA PHE A 48 1.20 -5.77 -0.10
C PHE A 48 0.21 -5.45 1.02
N LEU A 49 -0.73 -6.35 1.29
CA LEU A 49 -1.68 -6.16 2.38
C LEU A 49 -0.98 -6.10 3.75
N LEU A 50 0.01 -6.96 3.97
CA LEU A 50 0.84 -6.93 5.19
C LEU A 50 1.65 -5.63 5.29
N VAL A 51 2.25 -5.15 4.19
CA VAL A 51 3.00 -3.89 4.15
C VAL A 51 2.12 -2.70 4.50
N ILE A 52 0.94 -2.57 3.87
CA ILE A 52 -0.01 -1.47 4.14
C ILE A 52 -0.47 -1.52 5.60
N THR A 53 -0.77 -2.71 6.11
CA THR A 53 -1.18 -2.90 7.52
C THR A 53 -0.06 -2.50 8.48
N GLY A 54 1.17 -2.95 8.23
CA GLY A 54 2.34 -2.61 9.02
C GLY A 54 2.63 -1.10 9.00
N LEU A 55 2.56 -0.46 7.84
CA LEU A 55 2.76 0.98 7.69
C LEU A 55 1.68 1.78 8.44
N PHE A 56 0.42 1.36 8.35
CA PHE A 56 -0.68 2.01 9.09
C PHE A 56 -0.46 1.96 10.61
N ILE A 57 -0.10 0.79 11.16
CA ILE A 57 0.20 0.64 12.59
C ILE A 57 1.44 1.44 12.97
N PHE A 58 2.48 1.44 12.13
CA PHE A 58 3.72 2.18 12.35
C PHE A 58 3.49 3.69 12.40
N VAL A 59 2.74 4.25 11.44
CA VAL A 59 2.40 5.68 11.40
C VAL A 59 1.58 6.08 12.63
N GLN A 60 0.60 5.27 13.04
CA GLN A 60 -0.14 5.49 14.30
C GLN A 60 0.78 5.47 15.52
N GLY A 61 1.80 4.62 15.54
CA GLY A 61 2.80 4.58 16.62
C GLY A 61 3.76 5.78 16.63
N LEU A 62 3.94 6.45 15.49
CA LEU A 62 4.75 7.68 15.38
C LEU A 62 3.95 8.96 15.65
N GLU A 63 2.63 8.94 15.43
CA GLU A 63 1.72 10.01 15.81
C GLU A 63 1.51 10.00 17.35
N THR A 64 2.55 10.42 18.08
CA THR A 64 2.51 10.81 19.51
C THR A 64 2.42 12.31 19.68
#